data_AF-A0A4Q1JSA9-F1
#
_entry.id   AF-A0A4Q1JSA9-F1
#
_cell.length_a   1.000
_cell.length_b   1.000
_cell.length_c   1.000
_cell.angle_alpha   90.00
_cell.angle_beta   90.00
_cell.angle_gamma   90.00
#
_symmetry.space_group_name_H-M   'P 1'
#
loop_
_entity.id
_entity.type
_entity.pdbx_description
1 polymer ?
#
loop_
_entity_poly.entity_id
_entity_poly.type
_entity_poly.pdbx_seq_one_letter_code
_entity_poly.pdbx_strand_id
1 'polypeptide(L)'
;MSMANAGRDSAHCIIVSIDRERAYWKNHYAGLPRAHESRGFESYWPLLEQAYLVYLRHPDTSRDQGGELYAESKEARAWRLDRPQAQSLFSRVMDRIHRATTRLEFAA
;
A
#
# COMPACT_ATOMS: atom_id res chain seq x y z
N MET A 1 -32.56 -1.18 34.73
CA MET A 1 -32.54 -2.36 33.83
C MET A 1 -32.67 -1.85 32.42
N SER A 2 -31.77 -2.02 31.46
CA SER A 2 -30.59 -2.89 31.37
C SER A 2 -29.49 -2.26 30.51
N MET A 3 -28.27 -2.44 30.99
CA MET A 3 -26.97 -2.62 30.32
C MET A 3 -26.56 -1.69 29.16
N ALA A 4 -25.67 -0.76 29.50
CA ALA A 4 -24.62 -0.28 28.61
C ALA A 4 -23.41 -1.24 28.63
N ASN A 5 -22.82 -1.42 27.43
CA ASN A 5 -21.39 -1.49 27.15
C ASN A 5 -20.64 -2.84 27.04
N ALA A 6 -19.66 -2.79 26.13
CA ALA A 6 -18.57 -3.72 25.78
C ALA A 6 -18.99 -5.02 25.04
N GLY A 7 -18.49 -5.34 23.86
CA GLY A 7 -17.32 -4.82 23.17
C GLY A 7 -16.73 -5.98 22.37
N ARG A 8 -16.94 -5.93 21.05
CA ARG A 8 -16.00 -6.47 20.07
C ARG A 8 -16.09 -5.51 18.89
N ASP A 9 -15.49 -4.34 19.06
CA ASP A 9 -14.77 -3.78 17.91
C ASP A 9 -13.81 -4.89 17.51
N SER A 10 -14.17 -5.61 16.46
CA SER A 10 -13.27 -6.52 15.77
C SER A 10 -12.16 -5.63 15.22
N ALA A 11 -11.17 -5.32 16.04
CA ALA A 11 -10.01 -4.56 15.63
C ALA A 11 -9.32 -5.39 14.54
N HIS A 12 -9.62 -5.08 13.28
CA HIS A 12 -9.01 -5.73 12.14
C HIS A 12 -7.53 -5.34 12.15
N CYS A 13 -6.68 -6.27 12.60
CA CYS A 13 -5.25 -6.08 12.62
C CYS A 13 -4.68 -6.51 11.26
N ILE A 14 -4.17 -5.54 10.49
CA ILE A 14 -3.44 -5.83 9.25
C ILE A 14 -1.96 -5.95 9.58
N ILE A 15 -1.41 -7.16 9.47
CA ILE A 15 0.03 -7.41 9.60
C ILE A 15 0.65 -7.48 8.21
N VAL A 16 1.50 -6.49 7.89
CA VAL A 16 2.24 -6.44 6.63
C VAL A 16 3.69 -6.85 6.88
N SER A 17 4.10 -8.00 6.35
CA SER A 17 5.52 -8.39 6.33
C SER A 17 6.23 -7.66 5.19
N ILE A 18 7.00 -6.62 5.54
CA ILE A 18 7.73 -5.81 4.57
C ILE A 18 8.69 -6.64 3.72
N ASP A 19 9.37 -7.64 4.28
CA ASP A 19 10.25 -8.54 3.50
C ASP A 19 9.49 -9.36 2.46
N ARG A 20 8.30 -9.86 2.82
CA ARG A 20 7.44 -10.61 1.89
C ARG A 20 6.92 -9.71 0.77
N GLU A 21 6.52 -8.49 1.12
CA GLU A 21 6.05 -7.51 0.14
C GLU A 21 7.20 -7.06 -0.78
N ARG A 22 8.39 -6.84 -0.24
CA ARG A 22 9.59 -6.53 -1.01
C ARG A 22 9.94 -7.65 -2.00
N ALA A 23 9.90 -8.91 -1.56
CA ALA A 23 10.11 -10.07 -2.44
C ALA A 23 9.04 -10.17 -3.54
N TYR A 24 7.75 -9.94 -3.19
CA TYR A 24 6.66 -9.90 -4.16
C TYR A 24 6.91 -8.83 -5.22
N TRP A 25 7.16 -7.59 -4.81
CA TRP A 25 7.35 -6.49 -5.75
C TRP A 25 8.60 -6.65 -6.60
N LYS A 26 9.67 -7.24 -6.06
CA LYS A 26 10.87 -7.56 -6.85
C LYS A 26 10.55 -8.45 -8.06
N ASN A 27 9.66 -9.42 -7.89
CA ASN A 27 9.22 -10.32 -8.97
C ASN A 27 8.24 -9.66 -9.95
N HIS A 28 7.56 -8.58 -9.54
CA HIS A 28 6.56 -7.86 -10.35
C HIS A 28 7.07 -6.50 -10.85
N TYR A 29 8.36 -6.24 -10.60
CA TYR A 29 8.98 -4.93 -10.73
C TYR A 29 8.92 -4.37 -12.16
N ALA A 30 9.11 -5.22 -13.16
CA ALA A 30 9.10 -4.83 -14.58
C ALA A 30 7.77 -4.20 -15.03
N GLY A 31 6.65 -4.49 -14.36
CA GLY A 31 5.34 -3.95 -14.69
C GLY A 31 5.01 -2.61 -14.01
N LEU A 32 5.91 -2.06 -13.20
CA LEU A 32 5.64 -0.85 -12.41
C LEU A 32 5.91 0.44 -13.21
N PRO A 33 5.17 1.53 -12.91
CA PRO A 33 5.40 2.83 -13.53
C PRO A 33 6.86 3.26 -13.38
N ARG A 34 7.47 3.72 -14.48
CA ARG A 34 8.86 4.20 -14.52
C ARG A 34 9.93 3.20 -14.05
N ALA A 35 9.62 1.90 -13.99
CA ALA A 35 10.59 0.87 -13.60
C ALA A 35 11.86 0.94 -14.47
N HIS A 36 11.70 1.01 -15.79
CA HIS A 36 12.81 1.11 -16.75
C HIS A 36 13.73 2.33 -16.55
N GLU A 37 13.28 3.35 -15.82
CA GLU A 37 14.05 4.58 -15.55
C GLU A 37 14.85 4.51 -14.25
N SER A 38 14.60 3.50 -13.41
CA SER A 38 15.35 3.29 -12.18
C SER A 38 16.69 2.59 -12.42
N ARG A 39 17.56 2.63 -11.42
CA ARG A 39 18.80 1.83 -11.39
C ARG A 39 18.58 0.43 -10.78
N GLY A 40 17.39 -0.12 -10.95
CA GLY A 40 16.94 -1.40 -10.42
C GLY A 40 16.00 -1.28 -9.22
N PHE A 41 15.39 -2.42 -8.88
CA PHE A 41 14.35 -2.53 -7.85
C PHE A 41 14.71 -1.87 -6.52
N GLU A 42 15.97 -1.98 -6.09
CA GLU A 42 16.41 -1.43 -4.80
C GLU A 42 16.29 0.11 -4.73
N SER A 43 16.55 0.79 -5.85
CA SER A 43 16.33 2.24 -5.94
C SER A 43 14.86 2.62 -5.99
N TYR A 44 14.01 1.71 -6.45
CA TYR A 44 12.56 1.89 -6.57
C TYR A 44 11.82 1.55 -5.27
N TRP A 45 12.36 0.65 -4.45
CA TRP A 45 11.70 0.17 -3.23
C TRP A 45 11.18 1.27 -2.30
N PRO A 46 11.94 2.35 -2.00
CA PRO A 46 11.45 3.43 -1.14
C PRO A 46 10.14 4.08 -1.63
N LEU A 47 9.93 4.10 -2.95
CA LEU A 47 8.71 4.62 -3.56
C LEU A 47 7.49 3.72 -3.23
N LEU A 48 7.66 2.41 -3.27
CA LEU A 48 6.62 1.44 -2.88
C LEU A 48 6.37 1.44 -1.37
N GLU A 49 7.44 1.46 -0.57
CA GLU A 49 7.37 1.52 0.89
C GLU A 49 6.55 2.74 1.35
N GLN A 50 6.75 3.89 0.71
CA GLN A 50 5.97 5.09 1.00
C GLN A 50 4.47 4.90 0.71
N ALA A 51 4.07 4.15 -0.32
CA ALA A 51 2.67 3.85 -0.57
C ALA A 51 2.06 2.96 0.54
N TYR A 52 2.82 1.99 1.08
CA TYR A 52 2.40 1.22 2.26
C TYR A 52 2.24 2.14 3.48
N LEU A 53 3.18 3.04 3.72
CA LEU A 53 3.10 3.99 4.84
C LEU A 53 1.87 4.89 4.74
N VAL A 54 1.53 5.38 3.55
CA VAL A 54 0.31 6.18 3.34
C VAL A 54 -0.94 5.36 3.67
N TYR A 55 -1.03 4.13 3.17
CA TYR A 55 -2.16 3.24 3.48
C TYR A 55 -2.27 2.97 4.99
N LEU A 56 -1.17 2.61 5.65
CA LEU A 56 -1.16 2.28 7.08
C LEU A 56 -1.51 3.49 7.98
N ARG A 57 -1.18 4.71 7.55
CA ARG A 57 -1.56 5.94 8.27
C ARG A 57 -3.02 6.34 8.02
N HIS A 58 -3.58 5.93 6.88
CA HIS A 58 -4.91 6.31 6.43
C HIS A 58 -5.69 5.10 5.89
N PRO A 59 -5.95 4.07 6.72
CA PRO A 59 -6.50 2.79 6.25
C PRO A 59 -7.90 2.91 5.64
N ASP A 60 -8.68 3.90 6.07
CA ASP A 60 -10.06 4.12 5.60
C ASP A 60 -10.16 5.01 4.35
N THR A 61 -9.02 5.44 3.79
CA THR A 61 -9.04 6.28 2.57
C THR A 61 -9.49 5.49 1.35
N SER A 62 -10.20 6.17 0.45
CA SER A 62 -10.44 5.61 -0.87
C SER A 62 -9.14 5.56 -1.69
N ARG A 63 -9.16 4.80 -2.80
CA ARG A 63 -8.02 4.75 -3.75
C ARG A 63 -7.61 6.13 -4.24
N ASP A 64 -8.60 6.96 -4.55
CA ASP A 64 -8.36 8.31 -5.07
C ASP A 64 -7.74 9.17 -3.97
N GLN A 65 -8.33 9.20 -2.78
CA GLN A 65 -7.84 10.00 -1.65
C GLN A 65 -6.42 9.59 -1.22
N GLY A 66 -6.17 8.28 -1.05
CA GLY A 66 -4.85 7.78 -0.71
C GLY A 66 -3.84 7.99 -1.84
N GLY A 67 -4.28 7.91 -3.09
CA GLY A 67 -3.48 8.24 -4.28
C GLY A 67 -3.04 9.70 -4.32
N GLU A 68 -3.90 10.64 -3.91
CA GLU A 68 -3.51 12.06 -3.75
C GLU A 68 -2.48 12.25 -2.66
N LEU A 69 -2.74 11.71 -1.47
CA LEU A 69 -1.80 11.79 -0.34
C LEU A 69 -0.44 11.21 -0.71
N TYR A 70 -0.43 10.13 -1.49
CA TYR A 70 0.77 9.51 -2.00
C TYR A 70 1.48 10.36 -3.07
N ALA A 71 0.74 10.96 -4.01
CA ALA A 71 1.30 11.86 -5.03
C ALA A 71 2.00 13.08 -4.39
N GLU A 72 1.56 13.51 -3.21
CA GLU A 72 2.16 14.60 -2.45
C GLU A 72 3.41 14.20 -1.66
N SER A 73 3.69 12.91 -1.53
CA SER A 73 4.87 12.41 -0.81
C SER A 73 6.18 12.87 -1.44
N LYS A 74 7.22 12.98 -0.60
CA LYS A 74 8.57 13.35 -1.03
C LYS A 74 9.11 12.36 -2.07
N GLU A 75 8.81 11.08 -1.90
CA GLU A 75 9.27 9.98 -2.73
C GLU A 75 8.61 10.06 -4.12
N ALA A 76 7.29 10.21 -4.19
CA ALA A 76 6.58 10.35 -5.47
C ALA A 76 7.04 11.59 -6.24
N ARG A 77 7.30 12.71 -5.55
CA ARG A 77 7.84 13.94 -6.15
C ARG A 77 9.28 13.79 -6.61
N ALA A 78 10.14 13.12 -5.83
CA ALA A 78 11.53 12.84 -6.22
C ALA A 78 11.58 11.96 -7.48
N TRP A 79 10.65 11.01 -7.58
CA TRP A 79 10.42 10.18 -8.75
C TRP A 79 9.60 10.85 -9.85
N ARG A 80 9.25 12.13 -9.70
CA ARG A 80 8.41 12.94 -10.61
C ARG A 80 7.24 12.13 -11.18
N LEU A 81 6.57 11.33 -10.35
CA LEU A 81 5.37 10.63 -10.77
C LEU A 81 4.29 11.66 -11.08
N ASP A 82 3.62 11.51 -12.21
CA ASP A 82 2.38 12.23 -12.41
C ASP A 82 1.27 11.64 -11.53
N ARG A 83 0.18 12.39 -11.39
CA ARG A 83 -0.96 12.01 -10.55
C ARG A 83 -1.56 10.65 -10.97
N PRO A 84 -1.82 10.35 -12.26
CA PRO A 84 -2.25 9.02 -12.68
C PRO A 84 -1.29 7.88 -12.30
N GLN A 85 0.02 8.08 -12.43
CA GLN A 85 1.03 7.09 -12.06
C GLN A 85 1.05 6.84 -10.56
N ALA A 86 0.99 7.91 -9.75
CA ALA A 86 0.93 7.81 -8.30
C ALA A 86 -0.35 7.07 -7.85
N GLN A 87 -1.51 7.45 -8.38
CA GLN A 87 -2.79 6.76 -8.11
C GLN A 87 -2.76 5.29 -8.52
N SER A 88 -2.18 4.97 -9.69
CA SER A 88 -2.04 3.60 -10.17
C SER A 88 -1.16 2.77 -9.24
N LEU A 89 -0.01 3.31 -8.81
CA LEU A 89 0.92 2.62 -7.94
C LEU A 89 0.31 2.39 -6.54
N PHE A 90 -0.33 3.42 -5.98
CA PHE A 90 -1.05 3.32 -4.70
C PHE A 90 -2.17 2.28 -4.76
N SER A 91 -2.99 2.30 -5.82
CA SER A 91 -4.05 1.33 -6.04
C SER A 91 -3.54 -0.10 -6.06
N ARG A 92 -2.40 -0.35 -6.72
CA ARG A 92 -1.78 -1.68 -6.77
C ARG A 92 -1.30 -2.16 -5.41
N VAL A 93 -0.79 -1.26 -4.56
CA VAL A 93 -0.41 -1.58 -3.16
C VAL A 93 -1.63 -1.89 -2.33
N MET A 94 -2.69 -1.08 -2.41
CA MET A 94 -3.95 -1.34 -1.72
C MET A 94 -4.56 -2.69 -2.13
N ASP A 95 -4.61 -2.99 -3.43
CA ASP A 95 -5.07 -4.28 -3.95
C ASP A 95 -4.27 -5.45 -3.40
N ARG A 96 -2.97 -5.27 -3.27
CA ARG A 96 -2.06 -6.29 -2.74
C ARG A 96 -2.34 -6.55 -1.26
N ILE A 97 -2.50 -5.49 -0.46
CA ILE A 97 -2.83 -5.59 0.96
C ILE A 97 -4.18 -6.31 1.12
N HIS A 98 -5.24 -5.86 0.44
CA HIS A 98 -6.55 -6.50 0.52
C HIS A 98 -6.50 -7.98 0.13
N ARG A 99 -5.85 -8.33 -0.98
CA ARG A 99 -5.70 -9.75 -1.38
C ARG A 99 -4.90 -10.58 -0.37
N ALA A 100 -3.91 -9.99 0.29
CA ALA A 100 -3.14 -10.68 1.33
C ALA A 100 -4.00 -10.90 2.59
N THR A 101 -4.79 -9.90 3.00
CA THR A 101 -5.69 -9.97 4.16
C THR A 101 -6.84 -10.96 3.92
N THR A 102 -7.50 -10.91 2.77
CA THR A 102 -8.58 -11.85 2.41
C THR A 102 -8.11 -13.31 2.46
N ARG A 103 -6.87 -13.59 2.03
CA ARG A 103 -6.31 -14.95 2.12
C ARG A 103 -6.10 -15.44 3.55
N LEU A 104 -5.86 -14.53 4.51
CA LEU A 104 -5.73 -14.90 5.91
C LEU A 104 -7.09 -15.24 6.52
N GLU A 105 -8.13 -14.50 6.15
CA GLU A 105 -9.51 -14.72 6.64
C GLU A 105 -10.09 -16.06 6.18
N PHE A 106 -9.74 -16.53 4.98
CA PHE A 106 -10.24 -17.81 4.43
C PHE A 106 -9.30 -19.01 4.63
N ALA A 107 -8.14 -18.82 5.24
CA ALA A 107 -7.20 -19.90 5.58
C ALA A 107 -7.27 -20.32 7.06
N ALA A 108 -8.15 -19.68 7.85
CA ALA A 108 -8.46 -19.99 9.24
C ALA A 108 -9.74 -20.82 9.33
#